data_AF-A0A133MAN4-F1
#
_entry.id   AF-A0A133MAN4-F1
#
_cell.length_a   1.000
_cell.length_b   1.000
_cell.length_c   1.000
_cell.angle_alpha   90.00
_cell.angle_beta   90.00
_cell.angle_gamma   90.00
#
_symmetry.space_group_name_H-M   'P 1'
#
loop_
_entity.id
_entity.type
_entity.pdbx_description
1 polymer ?
#
loop_
_entity_poly.entity_id
_entity_poly.type
_entity_poly.pdbx_seq_one_letter_code
_entity_poly.pdbx_strand_id
1 'polypeptide(L)'
;MKLDGFSLDKLVDIINGDERLKKGLIYRSGPDLVKFFGEFGFREIYNEIFTGFKMSRKKYTLSKLNELNGTKKMEKVILKLVDDRNFIGLEFDYEPVNNSKTIERINKIIKHDGYEIKLD
;
A
#
# COMPACT_ATOMS: atom_id res chain seq x y z
N MET A 1 -6.13 5.60 12.79
CA MET A 1 -4.67 5.65 12.65
C MET A 1 -4.28 6.94 11.95
N LYS A 2 -3.41 7.76 12.54
CA LYS A 2 -2.91 9.01 11.95
C LYS A 2 -1.39 8.96 11.86
N LEU A 3 -0.85 9.06 10.64
CA LEU A 3 0.59 8.99 10.37
C LEU A 3 1.13 10.36 9.98
N ASP A 4 2.39 10.62 10.26
CA ASP A 4 3.10 11.79 9.78
C ASP A 4 3.37 11.71 8.26
N GLY A 5 3.78 12.83 7.66
CA GLY A 5 4.03 12.91 6.23
C GLY A 5 5.14 11.99 5.74
N PHE A 6 6.17 11.75 6.55
CA PHE A 6 7.29 10.89 6.18
C PHE A 6 6.86 9.42 6.10
N SER A 7 6.07 8.98 7.07
CA SER A 7 5.47 7.65 7.09
C SER A 7 4.51 7.43 5.93
N LEU A 8 3.70 8.42 5.57
CA LEU A 8 2.86 8.35 4.38
C LEU A 8 3.70 8.17 3.10
N ASP A 9 4.76 8.95 2.94
CA ASP A 9 5.66 8.84 1.78
C ASP A 9 6.33 7.46 1.70
N LYS A 10 6.76 6.88 2.82
CA LYS A 10 7.33 5.51 2.83
C LYS A 10 6.30 4.43 2.53
N LEU A 11 5.05 4.62 2.96
CA LEU A 11 3.97 3.70 2.60
C LEU A 11 3.63 3.74 1.10
N VAL A 12 3.83 4.86 0.41
CA VAL A 12 3.64 4.94 -1.05
C VAL A 12 4.50 3.91 -1.77
N ASP A 13 5.77 3.76 -1.38
CA ASP A 13 6.68 2.81 -2.00
C ASP A 13 6.22 1.35 -1.78
N ILE A 14 5.66 1.05 -0.60
CA ILE A 14 5.09 -0.27 -0.27
C ILE A 14 3.82 -0.55 -1.08
N ILE A 15 2.91 0.42 -1.15
CA ILE A 15 1.62 0.27 -1.85
C ILE A 15 1.83 0.13 -3.36
N ASN A 16 2.71 0.95 -3.93
CA ASN A 16 3.02 0.88 -5.37
C ASN A 16 3.84 -0.35 -5.73
N GLY A 17 4.60 -0.89 -4.77
CA GLY A 17 5.54 -1.99 -4.98
C GLY A 17 6.64 -1.63 -6.00
N ASP A 18 7.12 -0.38 -5.96
CA ASP A 18 8.10 0.15 -6.92
C ASP A 18 9.48 -0.55 -6.82
N GLU A 19 9.76 -1.22 -5.71
CA GLU A 19 10.91 -2.12 -5.55
C GLU A 19 10.54 -3.58 -5.79
N ARG A 20 9.98 -3.87 -6.97
CA ARG A 20 9.35 -5.13 -7.42
C ARG A 20 9.95 -6.46 -6.92
N LEU A 21 11.22 -6.51 -6.50
CA LEU A 21 11.96 -7.73 -6.17
C LEU A 21 12.91 -7.61 -4.96
N LYS A 22 12.54 -6.88 -3.90
CA LYS A 22 13.05 -7.20 -2.56
C LYS A 22 11.94 -7.94 -1.81
N LYS A 23 12.02 -9.27 -1.66
CA LYS A 23 11.10 -10.19 -0.94
C LYS A 23 9.94 -9.51 -0.17
N GLY A 24 8.69 -9.71 -0.61
CA GLY A 24 7.50 -9.25 0.12
C GLY A 24 6.98 -7.85 -0.23
N LEU A 25 7.00 -7.44 -1.50
CA LEU A 25 6.17 -6.33 -2.01
C LEU A 25 5.41 -6.79 -3.24
N ILE A 26 4.15 -6.37 -3.36
CA ILE A 26 3.31 -6.65 -4.53
C ILE A 26 3.24 -5.37 -5.36
N TYR A 27 3.77 -5.43 -6.58
CA TYR A 27 3.67 -4.31 -7.51
C TYR A 27 2.23 -4.05 -7.92
N ARG A 28 1.84 -2.77 -7.90
CA ARG A 28 0.54 -2.32 -8.38
C ARG A 28 0.72 -1.35 -9.55
N SER A 29 0.16 -1.73 -10.69
CA SER A 29 0.02 -0.83 -11.84
C SER A 29 -0.95 0.31 -11.52
N GLY A 30 -1.06 1.32 -12.39
CA GLY A 30 -2.02 2.40 -12.21
C GLY A 30 -3.47 1.91 -12.08
N PRO A 31 -3.95 0.98 -12.96
CA PRO A 31 -5.25 0.35 -12.78
C PRO A 31 -5.40 -0.40 -11.46
N ASP A 32 -4.36 -1.12 -11.01
CA ASP A 32 -4.40 -1.84 -9.73
C ASP A 32 -4.53 -0.89 -8.54
N LEU A 33 -3.88 0.29 -8.60
CA LEU A 33 -4.01 1.32 -7.56
C LEU A 33 -5.41 1.90 -7.53
N VAL A 34 -6.03 2.17 -8.69
CA VAL A 34 -7.42 2.62 -8.76
C VAL A 34 -8.36 1.59 -8.15
N LYS A 35 -8.19 0.31 -8.50
CA LYS A 35 -8.98 -0.79 -7.93
C LYS A 35 -8.77 -0.91 -6.41
N PHE A 36 -7.51 -0.89 -5.95
CA PHE A 36 -7.16 -0.97 -4.53
C PHE A 36 -7.82 0.15 -3.73
N PHE A 37 -7.68 1.40 -4.18
CA PHE A 37 -8.30 2.54 -3.50
C PHE A 37 -9.84 2.52 -3.62
N GLY A 38 -10.38 1.91 -4.67
CA GLY A 38 -11.81 1.64 -4.81
C GLY A 38 -12.44 0.90 -3.62
N GLU A 39 -11.71 -0.04 -3.02
CA GLU A 39 -12.16 -0.77 -1.81
C GLU A 39 -12.37 0.15 -0.60
N PHE A 40 -11.78 1.36 -0.61
CA PHE A 40 -11.90 2.36 0.44
C PHE A 40 -12.88 3.49 0.09
N GLY A 41 -13.64 3.34 -1.00
CA GLY A 41 -14.74 4.22 -1.38
C GLY A 41 -14.40 5.28 -2.43
N PHE A 42 -13.21 5.22 -3.03
CA PHE A 42 -12.86 6.06 -4.18
C PHE A 42 -13.52 5.50 -5.45
N ARG A 43 -14.01 6.38 -6.34
CA ARG A 43 -14.71 6.00 -7.58
C ARG A 43 -14.10 6.65 -8.80
N GLU A 44 -12.78 6.58 -8.88
CA GLU A 44 -12.01 7.25 -9.94
C GLU A 44 -11.86 6.34 -11.16
N ILE A 45 -11.82 6.95 -12.35
CA ILE A 45 -11.62 6.23 -13.61
C ILE A 45 -10.15 6.34 -13.99
N TYR A 46 -9.47 5.20 -14.16
CA TYR A 46 -8.02 5.16 -14.46
C TYR A 46 -7.62 6.11 -15.60
N ASN A 47 -8.38 6.09 -16.70
CA ASN A 47 -8.08 6.94 -17.85
C ASN A 47 -8.13 8.43 -17.51
N GLU A 48 -9.03 8.87 -16.64
CA GLU A 48 -9.14 10.28 -16.27
C GLU A 48 -7.97 10.76 -15.41
N ILE A 49 -7.44 9.86 -14.58
CA ILE A 49 -6.35 10.14 -13.64
C ILE A 49 -4.97 10.06 -14.31
N PHE A 50 -4.74 9.03 -15.13
CA PHE A 50 -3.39 8.69 -15.59
C PHE A 50 -3.12 9.01 -17.07
N THR A 51 -4.13 9.29 -17.91
CA THR A 51 -3.88 9.66 -19.31
C THR A 51 -3.28 11.07 -19.43
N GLY A 52 -2.42 11.25 -20.43
CA GLY A 52 -1.75 12.53 -20.68
C GLY A 52 -0.78 12.96 -19.58
N PHE A 53 -0.24 12.02 -18.81
CA PHE A 53 0.72 12.27 -17.72
C PHE A 53 0.18 13.17 -16.59
N LYS A 54 -1.14 13.28 -16.43
CA LYS A 54 -1.77 14.14 -15.42
C LYS A 54 -1.36 13.79 -13.99
N MET A 55 -1.16 12.50 -13.70
CA MET A 55 -0.78 12.04 -12.37
C MET A 55 0.17 10.84 -12.42
N SER A 56 1.18 10.83 -11.56
CA SER A 56 2.05 9.66 -11.36
C SER A 56 1.48 8.72 -10.30
N ARG A 57 1.86 7.43 -10.33
CA ARG A 57 1.44 6.45 -9.30
C ARG A 57 1.79 6.93 -7.88
N LYS A 58 2.97 7.50 -7.68
CA LYS A 58 3.39 8.05 -6.39
C LYS A 58 2.49 9.20 -5.92
N LYS A 59 2.22 10.18 -6.80
CA LYS A 59 1.34 11.32 -6.47
C LYS A 59 -0.08 10.87 -6.18
N TYR A 60 -0.62 9.93 -6.97
CA TYR A 60 -1.95 9.38 -6.77
C TYR A 60 -2.07 8.69 -5.41
N THR A 61 -1.18 7.73 -5.13
CA THR A 61 -1.17 6.99 -3.86
C THR A 61 -1.00 7.92 -2.67
N LEU A 62 -0.08 8.89 -2.73
CA LEU A 62 0.12 9.86 -1.65
C LEU A 62 -1.14 10.71 -1.42
N SER A 63 -1.82 11.16 -2.49
CA SER A 63 -3.08 11.90 -2.38
C SER A 63 -4.12 11.08 -1.62
N LYS A 64 -4.32 9.81 -1.99
CA LYS A 64 -5.30 8.94 -1.35
C LYS A 64 -4.95 8.66 0.11
N LEU A 65 -3.67 8.45 0.41
CA LEU A 65 -3.20 8.28 1.76
C LEU A 65 -3.49 9.51 2.63
N ASN A 66 -3.27 10.73 2.11
CA ASN A 66 -3.61 11.96 2.82
C ASN A 66 -5.12 12.09 3.09
N GLU A 67 -5.96 11.75 2.12
CA GLU A 67 -7.42 11.77 2.28
C GLU A 67 -7.92 10.77 3.34
N LEU A 68 -7.26 9.61 3.45
CA LEU A 68 -7.62 8.57 4.43
C LEU A 68 -6.99 8.79 5.81
N ASN A 69 -5.91 9.56 5.91
CA ASN A 69 -5.11 9.71 7.11
C ASN A 69 -5.92 10.23 8.30
N GLY A 70 -5.77 9.62 9.47
CA GLY A 70 -6.55 9.97 10.67
C GLY A 70 -7.97 9.42 10.69
N THR A 71 -8.46 8.81 9.60
CA THR A 71 -9.77 8.14 9.58
C THR A 71 -9.66 6.68 10.01
N LYS A 72 -10.82 6.02 10.26
CA LYS A 72 -10.89 4.57 10.47
C LYS A 72 -10.47 3.76 9.23
N LYS A 73 -10.50 4.35 8.04
CA LYS A 73 -10.13 3.66 6.80
C LYS A 73 -8.62 3.50 6.65
N MET A 74 -7.81 4.37 7.26
CA MET A 74 -6.35 4.25 7.19
C MET A 74 -5.85 2.92 7.78
N GLU A 75 -6.42 2.50 8.90
CA GLU A 75 -6.13 1.18 9.50
C GLU A 75 -6.51 0.04 8.56
N LYS A 76 -7.67 0.14 7.90
CA LYS A 76 -8.11 -0.86 6.91
C LYS A 76 -7.16 -0.95 5.72
N VAL A 77 -6.57 0.17 5.28
CA VAL A 77 -5.53 0.16 4.23
C VAL A 77 -4.34 -0.69 4.68
N ILE A 78 -3.83 -0.46 5.89
CA ILE A 78 -2.69 -1.21 6.43
C ILE A 78 -3.02 -2.70 6.53
N LEU A 79 -4.16 -3.05 7.11
CA LEU A 79 -4.59 -4.45 7.24
C LEU A 79 -4.76 -5.12 5.87
N LYS A 80 -5.31 -4.41 4.89
CA LYS A 80 -5.44 -4.93 3.52
C LYS A 80 -4.09 -5.22 2.87
N LEU A 81 -3.05 -4.45 3.15
CA LEU A 81 -1.70 -4.69 2.60
C LEU A 81 -1.05 -5.96 3.14
N VAL A 82 -1.36 -6.31 4.39
CA VAL A 82 -0.76 -7.46 5.08
C VAL A 82 -1.67 -8.69 5.12
N ASP A 83 -2.84 -8.62 4.47
CA ASP A 83 -3.72 -9.76 4.29
C ASP A 83 -2.96 -10.90 3.57
N ASP A 84 -2.88 -12.06 4.22
CA ASP A 84 -2.12 -13.24 3.77
C ASP A 84 -2.64 -13.77 2.43
N ARG A 85 -3.94 -13.60 2.16
CA ARG A 85 -4.57 -14.00 0.88
C ARG A 85 -3.98 -13.28 -0.32
N ASN A 86 -3.40 -12.09 -0.14
CA ASN A 86 -2.70 -11.39 -1.23
C ASN A 86 -1.46 -12.13 -1.72
N PHE A 87 -0.93 -13.07 -0.93
CA PHE A 87 0.33 -13.77 -1.18
C PHE A 87 0.12 -15.22 -1.64
N ILE A 88 -1.13 -15.70 -1.70
CA ILE A 88 -1.46 -17.05 -2.20
C ILE A 88 -1.00 -17.17 -3.66
N GLY A 89 -0.19 -18.20 -3.92
CA GLY A 89 0.35 -18.47 -5.26
C GLY A 89 1.45 -17.52 -5.72
N LEU A 90 1.98 -16.65 -4.83
CA LEU A 90 3.17 -15.84 -5.13
C LEU A 90 4.44 -16.58 -4.74
N GLU A 91 5.38 -16.64 -5.68
CA GLU A 91 6.71 -17.22 -5.50
C GLU A 91 7.78 -16.20 -5.87
N PHE A 92 8.90 -16.24 -5.15
CA PHE A 92 10.08 -15.41 -5.43
C PHE A 92 11.33 -16.26 -5.27
N ASP A 93 12.19 -16.31 -6.30
CA ASP A 93 13.31 -17.25 -6.36
C ASP A 93 12.90 -18.71 -6.07
N TYR A 94 11.74 -19.13 -6.59
CA TYR A 94 11.12 -20.46 -6.38
C TYR A 94 10.69 -20.76 -4.94
N GLU A 95 10.68 -19.77 -4.05
CA GLU A 95 10.21 -19.91 -2.68
C GLU A 95 8.85 -19.23 -2.48
N PRO A 96 7.89 -19.87 -1.78
CA PRO A 96 6.62 -19.23 -1.42
C PRO A 96 6.83 -17.95 -0.62
N VAL A 97 6.10 -16.91 -0.98
CA VAL A 97 6.13 -15.62 -0.27
C VAL A 97 4.92 -15.52 0.64
N ASN A 98 5.11 -14.96 1.84
CA ASN A 98 4.04 -14.61 2.76
C ASN A 98 4.08 -13.11 3.12
N ASN A 99 3.12 -12.68 3.93
CA ASN A 99 2.97 -11.30 4.37
C ASN A 99 4.04 -10.83 5.39
N SER A 100 4.83 -11.73 5.99
CA SER A 100 5.73 -11.41 7.11
C SER A 100 6.73 -10.30 6.78
N LYS A 101 7.28 -10.29 5.57
CA LYS A 101 8.22 -9.24 5.13
C LYS A 101 7.52 -7.90 4.90
N THR A 102 6.27 -7.91 4.44
CA THR A 102 5.44 -6.71 4.31
C THR A 102 5.16 -6.11 5.69
N ILE A 103 4.79 -6.95 6.66
CA ILE A 103 4.54 -6.56 8.05
C ILE A 103 5.79 -5.96 8.68
N GLU A 104 6.94 -6.62 8.56
CA GLU A 104 8.23 -6.13 9.07
C GLU A 104 8.55 -4.74 8.53
N ARG A 105 8.31 -4.50 7.24
CA ARG A 105 8.56 -3.21 6.59
C ARG A 105 7.59 -2.13 7.04
N ILE A 106 6.30 -2.45 7.10
CA ILE A 106 5.30 -1.48 7.57
C ILE A 106 5.56 -1.11 9.03
N ASN A 107 5.83 -2.08 9.90
CA ASN A 107 6.15 -1.81 11.31
C ASN A 107 7.40 -0.95 11.49
N LYS A 108 8.42 -1.07 10.62
CA LYS A 108 9.59 -0.16 10.65
C LYS A 108 9.21 1.29 10.37
N ILE A 109 8.12 1.54 9.65
CA ILE A 109 7.60 2.87 9.34
C ILE A 109 6.69 3.35 10.48
N ILE A 110 5.57 2.65 10.68
CA ILE A 110 4.45 3.15 11.50
C ILE A 110 4.74 3.17 13.02
N LYS A 111 5.79 2.47 13.48
CA LYS A 111 6.22 2.51 14.88
C LYS A 111 6.59 3.92 15.33
N HIS A 112 7.08 4.75 14.41
CA HIS A 112 7.45 6.13 14.71
C HIS A 112 6.22 7.03 14.93
N ASP A 113 5.05 6.59 14.47
CA ASP A 113 3.75 7.21 14.70
C ASP A 113 2.99 6.59 15.89
N GLY A 114 3.62 5.68 16.64
CA GLY A 114 3.02 5.01 17.80
C GLY A 114 2.09 3.84 17.47
N TYR A 115 2.21 3.25 16.27
CA TYR A 115 1.43 2.08 15.86
C TYR A 115 2.29 0.84 15.62
N GLU A 116 1.69 -0.33 15.76
CA GLU A 116 2.31 -1.61 15.47
C GLU A 116 1.24 -2.58 14.97
N ILE A 117 1.56 -3.34 13.92
CA ILE A 117 0.77 -4.49 13.49
C ILE A 117 1.15 -5.65 14.40
N LYS A 118 0.17 -6.19 15.13
CA LYS A 118 0.29 -7.45 15.86
C LYS A 118 -0.45 -8.53 15.09
N LEU A 119 0.25 -9.62 14.82
CA LEU A 119 -0.38 -10.85 14.36
C LEU A 119 -0.78 -11.65 15.60
N ASP A 120 -2.03 -12.07 15.65
CA ASP A 120 -2.53 -13.03 16.65
C ASP A 120 -2.08 -14.46 16.31
#